data_AF-A0A2G3J5J2-F1
#
_entry.id   AF-A0A2G3J5J2-F1
#
_cell.length_a   1.000
_cell.length_b   1.000
_cell.length_c   1.000
_cell.angle_alpha   90.00
_cell.angle_beta   90.00
_cell.angle_gamma   90.00
#
_symmetry.space_group_name_H-M   'P 1'
#
loop_
_entity.id
_entity.type
_entity.pdbx_description
1 polymer ?
#
loop_
_entity_poly.entity_id
_entity_poly.type
_entity_poly.pdbx_seq_one_letter_code
_entity_poly.pdbx_strand_id
1 'polypeptide(L)'
;MSKRHNQENCCTLLPKKWRAGLKYHLSWQEADTKEILPIKYQRTLEVPQYSVPGDLYVLFYPNHEVELIASPVEPGHANWAGREKAGALSACVARLSEKECRKHLPKYKFGSKEETAAMMREACTVKSIQESSDPEGNQAACNKLLNDCKDLWVINKKMCGLDYQE
;
A
#
# COMPACT_ATOMS: atom_id res chain seq x y z
N MET A 1 4.00 4.28 -28.17
CA MET A 1 4.19 3.04 -27.39
C MET A 1 4.17 3.42 -25.91
N SER A 2 3.00 3.40 -25.28
CA SER A 2 2.82 3.86 -23.90
C SER A 2 3.10 2.72 -22.93
N LYS A 3 4.13 2.89 -22.08
CA LYS A 3 4.41 2.01 -20.95
C LYS A 3 3.30 2.24 -19.92
N ARG A 4 2.34 1.31 -19.87
CA ARG A 4 1.43 1.16 -18.74
C ARG A 4 2.30 0.99 -17.49
N HIS A 5 2.33 2.00 -16.62
CA HIS A 5 2.64 1.76 -15.22
C HIS A 5 1.54 0.84 -14.71
N ASN A 6 1.86 -0.44 -14.69
CA ASN A 6 1.06 -1.45 -14.03
C ASN A 6 0.91 -0.95 -12.59
N GLN A 7 -0.31 -0.61 -12.15
CA GLN A 7 -0.63 -0.79 -10.75
C GLN A 7 -0.35 -2.26 -10.49
N GLU A 8 0.82 -2.56 -9.96
CA GLU A 8 1.17 -3.91 -9.56
C GLU A 8 0.15 -4.27 -8.49
N ASN A 9 -0.86 -5.05 -8.89
CA ASN A 9 -1.71 -5.77 -7.97
C ASN A 9 -0.77 -6.42 -6.95
N CYS A 10 -0.78 -5.93 -5.71
CA CYS A 10 0.04 -6.40 -4.59
C CYS A 10 -0.37 -7.82 -4.12
N CYS A 11 -0.98 -8.60 -5.02
CA CYS A 11 -1.60 -9.86 -4.71
C CYS A 11 -1.06 -10.87 -5.71
N THR A 12 0.11 -11.42 -5.39
CA THR A 12 0.56 -12.66 -6.03
C THR A 12 -0.46 -13.73 -5.68
N LEU A 13 -1.26 -14.14 -6.67
CA LEU A 13 -2.27 -15.15 -6.47
C LEU A 13 -1.59 -16.50 -6.21
N LEU A 14 -1.74 -17.00 -4.99
CA LEU A 14 -1.28 -18.34 -4.66
C LEU A 14 -2.12 -19.38 -5.42
N PRO A 15 -1.50 -20.44 -5.98
CA PRO A 15 -2.22 -21.57 -6.50
C PRO A 15 -3.24 -22.12 -5.50
N LYS A 16 -4.36 -22.68 -5.98
CA LYS A 16 -5.35 -23.31 -5.07
C LYS A 16 -4.80 -24.50 -4.30
N LYS A 17 -3.80 -25.19 -4.86
CA LYS A 17 -3.11 -26.33 -4.26
C LYS A 17 -1.61 -26.05 -4.28
N TRP A 18 -0.98 -26.14 -3.11
CA TRP A 18 0.47 -26.04 -3.00
C TRP A 18 1.17 -27.25 -3.68
N ARG A 19 2.38 -27.03 -4.18
CA ARG A 19 3.30 -28.07 -4.66
C ARG A 19 4.74 -27.70 -4.33
N ALA A 20 5.58 -28.70 -4.13
CA ALA A 20 7.01 -28.52 -3.90
C ALA A 20 7.67 -27.76 -5.07
N GLY A 21 8.66 -26.94 -4.74
CA GLY A 21 9.41 -26.14 -5.72
C GLY A 21 8.70 -24.85 -6.18
N LEU A 22 7.57 -24.47 -5.58
CA LEU A 22 6.96 -23.16 -5.81
C LEU A 22 7.88 -22.07 -5.24
N LYS A 23 8.27 -21.09 -6.08
CA LYS A 23 9.22 -20.03 -5.72
C LYS A 23 8.61 -18.65 -5.91
N TYR A 24 9.01 -17.72 -5.05
CA TYR A 24 8.69 -16.30 -5.12
C TYR A 24 9.96 -15.49 -5.34
N HIS A 25 9.96 -14.65 -6.37
CA HIS A 25 11.08 -13.76 -6.69
C HIS A 25 10.76 -12.38 -6.15
N LEU A 26 11.41 -12.01 -5.05
CA LEU A 26 11.24 -10.73 -4.41
C LEU A 26 12.33 -9.77 -4.89
N SER A 27 11.93 -8.55 -5.24
CA SER A 27 12.85 -7.44 -5.41
C SER A 27 12.31 -6.20 -4.71
N TRP A 28 13.17 -5.51 -3.98
CA TRP A 28 12.80 -4.31 -3.24
C TRP A 28 13.93 -3.29 -3.21
N GLN A 29 13.56 -2.04 -2.97
CA GLN A 29 14.47 -0.94 -2.69
C GLN A 29 13.98 -0.30 -1.41
N GLU A 30 14.92 0.13 -0.58
CA GLU A 30 14.58 0.98 0.56
C GLU A 30 14.29 2.39 0.05
N ALA A 31 13.40 3.10 0.73
CA ALA A 31 13.08 4.48 0.43
C ALA A 31 12.93 5.24 1.74
N ASP A 32 13.31 6.51 1.73
CA ASP A 32 12.88 7.46 2.74
C ASP A 32 11.69 8.30 2.24
N THR A 33 11.28 9.30 3.01
CA THR A 33 10.14 10.16 2.64
C THR A 33 10.36 10.99 1.36
N LYS A 34 11.59 11.11 0.85
CA LYS A 34 11.97 12.00 -0.24
C LYS A 34 12.52 11.25 -1.45
N GLU A 35 13.20 10.14 -1.25
CA GLU A 35 13.87 9.40 -2.31
C GLU A 35 13.90 7.89 -2.10
N ILE A 36 13.92 7.17 -3.22
CA ILE A 36 14.20 5.74 -3.26
C ILE A 36 15.73 5.58 -3.24
N LEU A 37 16.26 4.81 -2.30
CA LEU A 37 17.68 4.53 -2.21
C LEU A 37 18.13 3.73 -3.45
N PRO A 38 19.34 3.99 -3.96
CA PRO A 38 19.78 3.44 -5.25
C PRO A 38 20.02 1.92 -5.22
N ILE A 39 20.15 1.33 -4.03
CA ILE A 39 20.45 -0.09 -3.87
C ILE A 39 19.17 -0.91 -4.07
N LYS A 40 19.25 -1.87 -5.00
CA LYS A 40 18.19 -2.84 -5.27
C LYS A 40 18.56 -4.20 -4.71
N TYR A 41 17.71 -4.71 -3.84
CA TYR A 41 17.82 -6.04 -3.27
C TYR A 41 16.96 -7.03 -4.05
N GLN A 42 17.44 -8.28 -4.11
CA GLN A 42 16.76 -9.38 -4.76
C GLN A 42 16.94 -10.67 -3.96
N ARG A 43 15.87 -11.44 -3.79
CA ARG A 43 15.91 -12.78 -3.21
C ARG A 43 14.88 -13.70 -3.86
N THR A 44 15.25 -14.95 -4.05
CA THR A 44 14.32 -16.01 -4.42
C THR A 44 14.06 -16.87 -3.19
N LEU A 45 12.79 -16.99 -2.80
CA LEU A 45 12.35 -17.74 -1.63
C LEU A 45 11.43 -18.88 -2.07
N GLU A 46 11.48 -20.00 -1.36
CA GLU A 46 10.46 -21.04 -1.54
C GLU A 46 9.17 -20.61 -0.86
N VAL A 47 8.04 -20.79 -1.54
CA VAL A 47 6.72 -20.52 -0.96
C VAL A 47 6.41 -21.62 0.06
N PRO A 48 6.23 -21.30 1.35
CA PRO A 48 5.92 -22.30 2.35
C PRO A 48 4.65 -23.09 2.01
N GLN A 49 4.58 -24.31 2.50
CA GLN A 49 3.40 -25.15 2.30
C GLN A 49 2.16 -24.52 2.95
N TYR A 50 1.06 -24.50 2.20
CA TYR A 50 -0.25 -24.09 2.68
C TYR A 50 -1.32 -25.11 2.27
N SER A 51 -2.31 -25.29 3.14
CA SER A 51 -3.49 -26.14 2.89
C SER A 51 -4.68 -25.33 2.39
N VAL A 52 -4.79 -24.08 2.84
CA VAL A 52 -5.80 -23.11 2.40
C VAL A 52 -5.08 -21.96 1.72
N PRO A 53 -5.44 -21.61 0.46
CA PRO A 53 -4.87 -20.44 -0.17
C PRO A 53 -5.28 -19.19 0.61
N GLY A 54 -4.30 -18.38 0.98
CA GLY A 54 -4.50 -17.06 1.59
C GLY A 54 -3.61 -16.04 0.90
N ASP A 55 -3.22 -15.00 1.64
CA ASP A 55 -2.28 -14.01 1.16
C ASP A 55 -0.84 -14.50 1.32
N LEU A 56 0.03 -13.98 0.46
CA LEU A 56 1.47 -14.17 0.56
C LEU A 56 2.08 -12.93 1.24
N TYR A 57 2.39 -13.06 2.52
CA TYR A 57 3.02 -12.02 3.32
C TYR A 57 4.53 -12.03 3.12
N VAL A 58 5.09 -10.86 2.82
CA VAL A 58 6.53 -10.62 2.78
C VAL A 58 6.88 -9.73 3.96
N LEU A 59 7.61 -10.27 4.92
CA LEU A 59 7.98 -9.57 6.16
C LEU A 59 9.45 -9.20 6.09
N PHE A 60 9.75 -7.91 6.21
CA PHE A 60 11.11 -7.39 6.26
C PHE A 60 11.55 -7.22 7.71
N TYR A 61 12.73 -7.73 8.02
CA TYR A 61 13.39 -7.62 9.32
C TYR A 61 14.70 -6.83 9.20
N PRO A 62 15.29 -6.39 10.32
CA PRO A 62 16.61 -5.76 10.30
C PRO A 62 17.65 -6.59 9.56
N ASN A 63 18.69 -5.93 9.03
CA ASN A 63 19.77 -6.55 8.24
C ASN A 63 19.31 -7.23 6.94
N HIS A 64 18.20 -6.75 6.34
CA HIS A 64 17.64 -7.28 5.09
C HIS A 64 17.22 -8.76 5.20
N GLU A 65 16.90 -9.23 6.40
CA GLU A 65 16.24 -10.51 6.60
C GLU A 65 14.80 -10.44 6.06
N VAL A 66 14.37 -11.50 5.39
CA VAL A 66 13.03 -11.60 4.81
C VAL A 66 12.41 -12.93 5.20
N GLU A 67 11.17 -12.90 5.64
CA GLU A 67 10.33 -14.08 5.85
C GLU A 67 9.15 -14.04 4.90
N LEU A 68 8.86 -15.18 4.29
CA LEU A 68 7.73 -15.37 3.38
C LEU A 68 6.72 -16.28 4.06
N ILE A 69 5.46 -15.89 4.09
CA ILE A 69 4.40 -16.68 4.72
C ILE A 69 3.17 -16.70 3.84
N ALA A 70 2.67 -17.90 3.51
CA ALA A 70 1.36 -18.08 2.93
C ALA A 70 0.34 -18.30 4.07
N SER A 71 -0.60 -17.38 4.25
CA SER A 71 -1.51 -17.43 5.40
C SER A 71 -2.89 -16.83 5.07
N PRO A 72 -3.99 -17.44 5.53
CA PRO A 72 -5.33 -16.84 5.44
C PRO A 72 -5.60 -15.79 6.54
N VAL A 73 -4.64 -15.59 7.46
CA VAL A 73 -4.73 -14.64 8.58
C VAL A 73 -3.51 -13.73 8.63
N GLU A 74 -3.66 -12.56 9.21
CA GLU A 74 -2.64 -11.49 9.27
C GLU A 74 -1.85 -11.49 10.61
N PRO A 75 -0.69 -10.80 10.68
CA PRO A 75 0.02 -10.56 11.93
C PRO A 75 -0.88 -9.98 13.02
N GLY A 76 -0.78 -10.48 14.25
CA GLY A 76 -1.69 -10.16 15.35
C GLY A 76 -2.80 -11.18 15.55
N HIS A 77 -3.09 -12.03 14.57
CA HIS A 77 -4.05 -13.13 14.72
C HIS A 77 -3.43 -14.30 15.51
N ALA A 78 -4.23 -15.00 16.32
CA ALA A 78 -3.74 -16.11 17.17
C ALA A 78 -3.08 -17.26 16.38
N ASN A 79 -3.59 -17.54 15.16
CA ASN A 79 -3.07 -18.58 14.26
C ASN A 79 -1.94 -18.08 13.33
N TRP A 80 -1.43 -16.86 13.54
CA TRP A 80 -0.36 -16.31 12.71
C TRP A 80 0.94 -17.09 12.89
N ALA A 81 1.49 -17.61 11.78
CA ALA A 81 2.67 -18.46 11.81
C ALA A 81 4.00 -17.69 11.91
N GLY A 82 4.02 -16.39 11.57
CA GLY A 82 5.26 -15.62 11.45
C GLY A 82 5.98 -15.33 12.75
N ARG A 83 7.26 -14.92 12.64
CA ARG A 83 8.11 -14.63 13.80
C ARG A 83 7.57 -13.47 14.65
N GLU A 84 7.21 -12.35 14.02
CA GLU A 84 6.52 -11.24 14.71
C GLU A 84 5.04 -11.59 14.91
N LYS A 85 4.62 -11.71 16.17
CA LYS A 85 3.26 -12.11 16.52
C LYS A 85 2.30 -10.94 16.60
N ALA A 86 2.79 -9.76 16.93
CA ALA A 86 1.94 -8.58 17.06
C ALA A 86 1.55 -8.03 15.68
N GLY A 87 0.42 -7.32 15.61
CA GLY A 87 0.07 -6.53 14.42
C GLY A 87 1.09 -5.41 14.18
N ALA A 88 1.17 -4.90 12.95
CA ALA A 88 2.23 -3.98 12.52
C ALA A 88 2.42 -2.77 13.45
N LEU A 89 1.33 -2.08 13.83
CA LEU A 89 1.41 -0.94 14.74
C LEU A 89 1.90 -1.37 16.13
N SER A 90 1.33 -2.45 16.69
CA SER A 90 1.70 -2.97 18.01
C SER A 90 3.16 -3.43 18.07
N ALA A 91 3.65 -4.09 17.02
CA ALA A 91 5.04 -4.46 16.86
C ALA A 91 5.96 -3.22 16.79
N CYS A 92 5.52 -2.16 16.11
CA CYS A 92 6.29 -0.93 16.02
C CYS A 92 6.38 -0.19 17.36
N VAL A 93 5.25 0.00 18.06
CA VAL A 93 5.23 0.75 19.34
C VAL A 93 5.95 0.02 20.47
N ALA A 94 6.17 -1.28 20.34
CA ALA A 94 7.04 -2.03 21.24
C ALA A 94 8.52 -1.63 21.14
N ARG A 95 8.92 -0.97 20.04
CA ARG A 95 10.32 -0.61 19.73
C ARG A 95 10.54 0.90 19.62
N LEU A 96 9.52 1.64 19.19
CA LEU A 96 9.58 3.08 18.94
C LEU A 96 8.40 3.79 19.62
N SER A 97 8.45 5.12 19.69
CA SER A 97 7.28 5.89 20.13
C SER A 97 6.12 5.75 19.15
N GLU A 98 4.88 5.80 19.64
CA GLU A 98 3.70 5.79 18.78
C GLU A 98 3.73 6.91 17.73
N LYS A 99 4.23 8.08 18.11
CA LYS A 99 4.43 9.21 17.19
C LYS A 99 5.34 8.84 16.02
N GLU A 100 6.43 8.12 16.28
CA GLU A 100 7.36 7.70 15.24
C GLU A 100 6.71 6.66 14.31
N CYS A 101 6.07 5.64 14.89
CA CYS A 101 5.39 4.60 14.13
C CYS A 101 4.32 5.17 13.18
N ARG A 102 3.56 6.17 13.65
CA ARG A 102 2.51 6.80 12.85
C ARG A 102 3.05 7.62 11.68
N LYS A 103 4.30 8.07 11.69
CA LYS A 103 4.91 8.74 10.52
C LYS A 103 5.04 7.82 9.31
N HIS A 104 5.12 6.51 9.56
CA HIS A 104 5.29 5.50 8.51
C HIS A 104 3.96 4.84 8.11
N LEU A 105 2.87 5.14 8.81
CA LEU A 105 1.54 4.69 8.44
C LEU A 105 0.88 5.69 7.50
N PRO A 106 -0.04 5.23 6.62
CA PRO A 106 -0.88 6.13 5.85
C PRO A 106 -1.55 7.14 6.78
N LYS A 107 -1.51 8.44 6.41
CA LYS A 107 -2.10 9.51 7.23
C LYS A 107 -3.58 9.28 7.49
N TYR A 108 -4.28 8.73 6.50
CA TYR A 108 -5.69 8.39 6.57
C TYR A 108 -5.86 6.87 6.53
N LYS A 109 -6.97 6.39 7.10
CA LYS A 109 -7.33 4.98 7.02
C LYS A 109 -7.53 4.59 5.55
N PHE A 110 -6.99 3.45 5.14
CA PHE A 110 -7.21 2.91 3.81
C PHE A 110 -8.71 2.74 3.50
N GLY A 111 -9.13 3.17 2.31
CA GLY A 111 -10.51 3.21 1.84
C GLY A 111 -11.37 4.30 2.47
N SER A 112 -10.81 5.18 3.31
CA SER A 112 -11.57 6.29 3.91
C SER A 112 -11.87 7.39 2.90
N LYS A 113 -12.88 8.21 3.20
CA LYS A 113 -13.22 9.38 2.37
C LYS A 113 -12.16 10.48 2.49
N GLU A 114 -11.46 10.53 3.61
CA GLU A 114 -10.31 11.40 3.83
C GLU A 114 -9.12 11.00 2.93
N GLU A 115 -8.81 9.70 2.82
CA GLU A 115 -7.81 9.19 1.88
C GLU A 115 -8.22 9.52 0.44
N THR A 116 -9.47 9.25 0.09
CA THR A 116 -9.99 9.55 -1.26
C THR A 116 -9.88 11.05 -1.57
N ALA A 117 -10.19 11.92 -0.61
CA ALA A 117 -10.04 13.36 -0.77
C ALA A 117 -8.57 13.77 -0.96
N ALA A 118 -7.63 13.16 -0.24
CA ALA A 118 -6.19 13.42 -0.42
C ALA A 118 -5.71 13.03 -1.81
N MET A 119 -6.05 11.82 -2.27
CA MET A 119 -5.72 11.35 -3.63
C MET A 119 -6.33 12.25 -4.70
N MET A 120 -7.57 12.72 -4.49
CA MET A 120 -8.21 13.67 -5.40
C MET A 120 -7.41 14.98 -5.51
N ARG A 121 -6.91 15.54 -4.39
CA ARG A 121 -6.10 16.78 -4.42
C ARG A 121 -4.80 16.60 -5.21
N GLU A 122 -4.15 15.45 -5.09
CA GLU A 122 -2.93 15.13 -5.86
C GLU A 122 -3.21 14.92 -7.35
N ALA A 123 -4.31 14.23 -7.69
CA ALA A 123 -4.67 13.91 -9.06
C ALA A 123 -5.28 15.09 -9.83
N CYS A 124 -6.02 15.97 -9.15
CA CYS A 124 -6.79 17.04 -9.78
C CYS A 124 -6.07 18.39 -9.84
N THR A 125 -4.73 18.40 -9.82
CA THR A 125 -3.98 19.63 -10.09
C THR A 125 -4.06 19.98 -11.58
N VAL A 126 -3.98 21.27 -11.90
CA VAL A 126 -3.96 21.75 -13.30
C VAL A 126 -2.87 21.04 -14.10
N LYS A 127 -1.68 20.90 -13.51
CA LYS A 127 -0.55 20.21 -14.13
C LYS A 127 -0.86 18.74 -14.41
N SER A 128 -1.35 18.01 -13.40
CA SER A 128 -1.70 16.58 -13.52
C SER A 128 -2.72 16.33 -14.64
N ILE A 129 -3.74 17.19 -14.75
CA ILE A 129 -4.78 17.08 -15.77
C ILE A 129 -4.22 17.37 -17.17
N GLN A 130 -3.44 18.45 -17.32
CA GLN A 130 -2.86 18.86 -18.62
C GLN A 130 -1.84 17.85 -19.16
N GLU A 131 -1.08 17.20 -18.29
CA GLU A 131 -0.08 16.19 -18.66
C GLU A 131 -0.71 14.79 -18.90
N SER A 132 -2.01 14.64 -18.66
CA SER A 132 -2.70 13.36 -18.84
C SER A 132 -3.03 13.07 -20.32
N SER A 133 -3.29 11.79 -20.64
CA SER A 133 -3.68 11.38 -21.99
C SER A 133 -5.11 11.78 -22.39
N ASP A 134 -5.93 12.21 -21.43
CA ASP A 134 -7.31 12.65 -21.63
C ASP A 134 -7.65 13.81 -20.65
N PRO A 135 -7.20 15.04 -20.96
CA PRO A 135 -7.40 16.17 -20.07
C PRO A 135 -8.88 16.53 -19.86
N GLU A 136 -9.72 16.43 -20.90
CA GLU A 136 -11.14 16.77 -20.80
C GLU A 136 -11.89 15.78 -19.93
N GLY A 137 -11.67 14.47 -20.14
CA GLY A 137 -12.26 13.42 -19.32
C GLY A 137 -11.80 13.50 -17.86
N ASN A 138 -10.51 13.73 -17.63
CA ASN A 138 -9.97 13.88 -16.27
C ASN A 138 -10.49 15.14 -15.57
N GLN A 139 -10.65 16.26 -16.30
CA GLN A 139 -11.27 17.46 -15.76
C GLN A 139 -12.71 17.20 -15.31
N ALA A 140 -13.50 16.51 -16.14
CA ALA A 140 -14.88 16.15 -15.80
C ALA A 140 -14.94 15.21 -14.58
N ALA A 141 -14.06 14.21 -14.52
CA ALA A 141 -13.96 13.30 -13.39
C ALA A 141 -13.58 14.01 -12.08
N CYS A 142 -12.61 14.93 -12.14
CA CYS A 142 -12.20 15.75 -11.01
C CYS A 142 -13.33 16.66 -10.49
N ASN A 143 -14.07 17.30 -11.40
CA ASN A 143 -15.24 18.11 -11.02
C ASN A 143 -16.31 17.26 -10.33
N LYS A 144 -16.56 16.04 -10.82
CA LYS A 144 -17.50 15.11 -10.20
C LYS A 144 -17.04 14.70 -8.80
N LEU A 145 -15.77 14.30 -8.63
CA LEU A 145 -15.22 13.92 -7.33
C LEU A 145 -15.30 15.08 -6.32
N LEU A 146 -15.02 16.30 -6.77
CA LEU A 146 -15.11 17.49 -5.93
C LEU A 146 -16.54 17.72 -5.43
N ASN A 147 -17.53 17.57 -6.31
CA ASN A 147 -18.94 17.70 -5.94
C ASN A 147 -19.38 16.56 -5.01
N ASP A 148 -19.04 15.30 -5.34
CA ASP A 148 -19.33 14.15 -4.48
C ASP A 148 -18.71 14.33 -3.08
N CYS A 149 -17.50 14.88 -2.99
CA CYS A 149 -16.83 15.21 -1.73
C CYS A 149 -17.63 16.23 -0.91
N LYS A 150 -18.03 17.33 -1.54
CA LYS A 150 -18.77 18.43 -0.90
C LYS A 150 -20.17 18.01 -0.47
N ASP A 151 -20.84 17.20 -1.27
CA ASP A 151 -22.27 16.95 -1.10
C ASP A 151 -22.56 15.61 -0.42
N LEU A 152 -21.80 14.57 -0.74
CA LEU A 152 -22.15 13.19 -0.38
C LEU A 152 -21.23 12.60 0.70
N TRP A 153 -19.95 12.95 0.72
CA TRP A 153 -18.99 12.28 1.61
C TRP A 153 -19.12 12.77 3.05
N VAL A 154 -19.05 11.86 4.01
CA VAL A 154 -19.09 12.19 5.44
C VAL A 154 -17.67 12.46 5.93
N ILE A 155 -17.16 13.68 5.68
CA ILE A 155 -15.82 14.15 6.08
C ILE A 155 -15.84 15.65 6.41
N ASN A 156 -14.75 16.17 6.96
CA ASN A 156 -14.54 17.61 7.06
C ASN A 156 -14.48 18.23 5.66
N LYS A 157 -15.48 19.04 5.32
CA LYS A 157 -15.66 19.63 3.98
C LYS A 157 -14.53 20.56 3.55
N LYS A 158 -13.74 21.07 4.49
CA LYS A 158 -12.50 21.82 4.16
C LYS A 158 -11.51 20.94 3.38
N MET A 159 -11.49 19.63 3.63
CA MET A 159 -10.61 18.68 2.94
C MET A 159 -10.97 18.47 1.47
N CYS A 160 -12.15 18.91 1.03
CA CYS A 160 -12.54 18.85 -0.38
C CYS A 160 -11.85 19.94 -1.23
N GLY A 161 -11.34 21.01 -0.63
CA GLY A 161 -10.63 22.06 -1.36
C GLY A 161 -9.34 21.50 -1.99
N LEU A 162 -9.11 21.76 -3.27
CA LEU A 162 -7.89 21.34 -3.96
C LEU A 162 -6.62 22.03 -3.41
N ASP A 163 -6.81 23.17 -2.75
CA ASP A 163 -5.79 23.97 -2.07
C ASP A 163 -5.61 23.62 -0.58
N TYR A 164 -6.41 22.68 -0.05
CA TYR A 164 -6.35 22.29 1.36
C TYR A 164 -4.96 21.79 1.74
N GLN A 165 -4.35 22.46 2.72
CA GLN A 165 -3.09 22.07 3.35
C GLN A 165 -3.35 21.30 4.64
N GLU A 166 -2.46 20.36 4.88
CA GLU A 166 -2.65 19.21 5.76
C GLU A 166 -2.08 19.33 7.17
#